data_AF-A0A811LBA4-F1
#
_entry.id   AF-A0A811LBA4-F1
#
_cell.length_a   1.000
_cell.length_b   1.000
_cell.length_c   1.000
_cell.angle_alpha   90.00
_cell.angle_beta   90.00
_cell.angle_gamma   90.00
#
_symmetry.space_group_name_H-M   'P 1'
#
loop_
_entity.id
_entity.type
_entity.pdbx_description
1 polymer ?
#
loop_
_entity_poly.entity_id
_entity_poly.type
_entity_poly.pdbx_seq_one_letter_code
_entity_poly.pdbx_strand_id
1 'polypeptide(L)'
;MADTELKSSDAQNKKKERPAMQIYRPPGLRGEKSQDGPSPTSVKPNADKVEQDAVSNASSESRGSSTKSEKAKLRSKPPVINISADKKKQFTNKDFDDIVQGLRKLEMTKDQKIVDDFILSNMEAPEVAEALSLCLTRQAIEESNKQTQRSISRLIALILNCSTGSSFHKGLFGALSQYYECRSQLRETHLKVWINFLNFLSDVYASVGFEYEGGLVDLLFKVLDYMLDDAILDTLKIEELESVIGCLLSVGYDLERNCPDQLGNLKDRIRDAFVAAHEPWTRKMIMLLMELSASGWTLPAEANEYYFQ
;
A
#
# COMPACT_ATOMS: atom_id res chain seq x y z
N MET A 1 -30.41 56.73 43.19
CA MET A 1 -30.92 55.64 44.04
C MET A 1 -30.06 54.43 43.77
N ALA A 2 -29.42 53.91 44.80
CA ALA A 2 -28.56 52.73 44.76
C ALA A 2 -28.92 51.88 45.99
N ASP A 3 -28.90 50.56 45.81
CA ASP A 3 -28.92 49.45 46.79
C ASP A 3 -29.01 48.19 45.88
N THR A 4 -28.05 47.28 45.75
CA THR A 4 -27.07 46.68 46.67
C THR A 4 -27.68 45.78 47.74
N GLU A 5 -27.82 44.49 47.44
CA GLU A 5 -27.53 43.46 48.46
C GLU A 5 -27.04 42.14 47.82
N LEU A 6 -25.93 41.61 48.34
CA LEU A 6 -25.47 40.25 48.09
C LEU A 6 -26.24 39.27 48.98
N LYS A 7 -26.36 38.02 48.56
CA LYS A 7 -26.30 36.88 49.49
C LYS A 7 -25.58 35.69 48.85
N SER A 8 -24.64 35.13 49.61
CA SER A 8 -23.77 34.01 49.26
C SER A 8 -24.14 32.76 50.05
N SER A 9 -23.34 31.70 49.87
CA SER A 9 -23.41 30.37 50.52
C SER A 9 -24.38 29.38 49.83
N ASP A 10 -24.07 28.08 49.64
CA ASP A 10 -22.90 27.30 50.07
C ASP A 10 -22.38 26.33 48.99
N ALA A 11 -21.06 26.18 48.90
CA ALA A 11 -20.41 25.20 48.04
C ALA A 11 -20.07 23.91 48.81
N GLN A 12 -20.93 22.89 48.72
CA GLN A 12 -20.62 21.57 49.29
C GLN A 12 -19.64 20.77 48.41
N ASN A 13 -18.39 20.73 48.85
CA ASN A 13 -17.31 19.97 48.24
C ASN A 13 -17.48 18.45 48.46
N LYS A 14 -17.96 17.72 47.44
CA LYS A 14 -17.93 16.24 47.41
C LYS A 14 -16.91 15.75 46.39
N LYS A 15 -15.71 15.41 46.88
CA LYS A 15 -14.76 14.57 46.13
C LYS A 15 -15.43 13.23 45.79
N LYS A 16 -15.81 13.03 44.53
CA LYS A 16 -16.06 11.68 44.00
C LYS A 16 -14.70 11.03 43.74
N GLU A 17 -14.35 10.03 44.55
CA GLU A 17 -13.29 9.10 44.19
C GLU A 17 -13.67 8.41 42.88
N ARG A 18 -12.75 8.43 41.90
CA ARG A 18 -12.94 7.70 40.65
C ARG A 18 -12.72 6.21 40.94
N PRO A 19 -13.64 5.30 40.58
CA PRO A 19 -13.38 3.87 40.70
C PRO A 19 -12.17 3.52 39.83
N ALA A 20 -11.22 2.77 40.38
CA ALA A 20 -10.10 2.26 39.61
C ALA A 20 -10.62 1.39 38.46
N MET A 21 -10.10 1.60 37.25
CA MET A 21 -10.47 0.77 36.10
C MET A 21 -10.13 -0.69 36.39
N GLN A 22 -11.15 -1.56 36.38
CA GLN A 22 -10.92 -2.99 36.36
C GLN A 22 -10.35 -3.37 35.00
N ILE A 23 -9.09 -3.80 34.98
CA ILE A 23 -8.43 -4.29 33.76
C ILE A 23 -9.19 -5.53 33.28
N TYR A 24 -9.78 -5.43 32.10
CA TYR A 24 -10.50 -6.52 31.45
C TYR A 24 -9.59 -7.76 31.29
N ARG A 25 -10.07 -8.93 31.74
CA ARG A 25 -9.45 -10.22 31.45
C ARG A 25 -10.30 -10.97 30.43
N PRO A 26 -9.77 -11.35 29.26
CA PRO A 26 -10.51 -12.13 28.28
C PRO A 26 -11.01 -13.48 28.82
N PRO A 27 -12.20 -13.94 28.43
CA PRO A 27 -12.67 -15.30 28.72
C PRO A 27 -11.77 -16.34 28.04
N GLY A 28 -11.08 -17.18 28.82
CA GLY A 28 -10.20 -18.23 28.29
C GLY A 28 -9.16 -18.74 29.29
N LEU A 29 -8.68 -17.88 30.18
CA LEU A 29 -7.75 -18.26 31.25
C LEU A 29 -8.48 -18.88 32.46
N ARG A 30 -9.02 -20.10 32.27
CA ARG A 30 -9.57 -20.95 33.34
C ARG A 30 -8.42 -21.66 34.07
N GLY A 31 -7.65 -20.91 34.86
CA GLY A 31 -6.71 -21.49 35.82
C GLY A 31 -7.46 -22.20 36.95
N GLU A 32 -7.12 -23.46 37.20
CA GLU A 32 -7.71 -24.26 38.28
C GLU A 32 -7.42 -23.66 39.66
N LYS A 33 -8.39 -23.76 40.57
CA LYS A 33 -8.20 -23.45 41.99
C LYS A 33 -8.32 -24.74 42.82
N SER A 34 -7.18 -25.21 43.30
CA SER A 34 -7.09 -26.03 44.51
C SER A 34 -6.65 -25.13 45.67
N GLN A 35 -7.09 -25.44 46.89
CA GLN A 35 -6.87 -24.61 48.08
C GLN A 35 -5.50 -24.92 48.72
N ASP A 36 -4.77 -23.89 49.16
CA ASP A 36 -4.52 -23.57 50.58
C ASP A 36 -3.30 -22.62 50.76
N GLY A 37 -3.31 -21.84 51.84
CA GLY A 37 -2.20 -20.95 52.24
C GLY A 37 -1.30 -21.57 53.33
N PRO A 38 -0.45 -20.79 54.05
CA PRO A 38 -0.42 -19.32 54.10
C PRO A 38 0.97 -18.61 54.10
N SER A 39 0.93 -17.33 53.72
CA SER A 39 1.75 -16.20 54.23
C SER A 39 3.27 -16.04 53.92
N PRO A 40 3.82 -14.81 54.00
CA PRO A 40 5.01 -14.40 53.23
C PRO A 40 6.19 -13.81 54.04
N THR A 41 7.38 -13.72 53.42
CA THR A 41 8.47 -12.80 53.87
C THR A 41 9.32 -12.27 52.70
N SER A 42 9.78 -11.02 52.82
CA SER A 42 10.68 -10.29 51.89
C SER A 42 12.07 -10.89 51.71
N VAL A 43 12.78 -10.51 50.63
CA VAL A 43 14.06 -9.74 50.67
C VAL A 43 14.50 -9.31 49.25
N LYS A 44 15.28 -8.22 49.16
CA LYS A 44 15.78 -7.56 47.93
C LYS A 44 17.16 -8.11 47.47
N PRO A 45 17.65 -7.76 46.26
CA PRO A 45 18.83 -8.40 45.65
C PRO A 45 20.16 -7.82 46.14
N ASN A 46 21.28 -8.45 45.75
CA ASN A 46 22.60 -7.85 45.82
C ASN A 46 23.48 -8.20 44.60
N ALA A 47 24.53 -7.42 44.36
CA ALA A 47 25.32 -7.40 43.12
C ALA A 47 26.82 -7.71 43.33
N ASP A 48 27.56 -7.58 42.22
CA ASP A 48 28.96 -7.10 42.09
C ASP A 48 30.15 -8.06 41.84
N LYS A 49 31.12 -7.44 41.13
CA LYS A 49 32.52 -7.80 40.78
C LYS A 49 32.71 -8.68 39.53
N VAL A 50 33.42 -8.29 38.46
CA VAL A 50 34.48 -7.27 38.15
C VAL A 50 35.91 -7.61 38.61
N GLU A 51 36.77 -7.89 37.62
CA GLU A 51 38.24 -7.72 37.46
C GLU A 51 38.66 -8.68 36.30
N GLN A 52 39.34 -8.35 35.19
CA GLN A 52 40.27 -7.30 34.71
C GLN A 52 41.78 -7.59 34.90
N ASP A 53 42.59 -7.15 33.93
CA ASP A 53 44.07 -7.17 33.80
C ASP A 53 44.79 -8.50 33.43
N ALA A 54 46.00 -8.52 32.84
CA ALA A 54 46.65 -7.61 31.86
C ALA A 54 47.94 -8.26 31.25
N VAL A 55 48.10 -8.14 29.91
CA VAL A 55 49.30 -7.81 29.09
C VAL A 55 50.74 -8.31 29.46
N SER A 56 51.53 -8.63 28.40
CA SER A 56 53.02 -8.63 28.23
C SER A 56 53.79 -9.97 28.27
N ASN A 57 54.96 -10.17 27.61
CA ASN A 57 55.52 -9.73 26.30
C ASN A 57 56.82 -10.56 25.96
N ALA A 58 57.35 -10.46 24.72
CA ALA A 58 58.70 -10.89 24.23
C ALA A 58 59.00 -12.42 24.11
N SER A 59 59.23 -12.98 22.90
CA SER A 59 60.53 -13.17 22.18
C SER A 59 61.30 -14.45 22.58
N SER A 60 62.08 -15.16 21.75
CA SER A 60 62.42 -15.15 20.29
C SER A 60 62.79 -16.60 19.85
N GLU A 61 62.97 -16.97 18.56
CA GLU A 61 64.19 -16.87 17.73
C GLU A 61 63.95 -17.37 16.27
N SER A 62 64.97 -17.30 15.39
CA SER A 62 64.85 -17.41 13.93
C SER A 62 65.07 -18.81 13.30
N ARG A 63 64.35 -19.11 12.19
CA ARG A 63 64.89 -19.44 10.83
C ARG A 63 63.84 -20.13 9.93
N GLY A 64 63.93 -19.89 8.60
CA GLY A 64 63.32 -20.77 7.57
C GLY A 64 62.29 -20.09 6.66
N SER A 65 62.74 -19.58 5.50
CA SER A 65 61.84 -19.13 4.43
C SER A 65 61.34 -20.30 3.59
N SER A 66 60.04 -20.35 3.25
CA SER A 66 59.54 -20.47 1.86
C SER A 66 58.01 -20.50 1.76
N THR A 67 57.45 -19.43 1.22
CA THR A 67 56.26 -19.38 0.35
C THR A 67 55.03 -20.28 0.63
N LYS A 68 53.94 -19.66 1.09
CA LYS A 68 52.66 -19.63 0.35
C LYS A 68 51.75 -18.52 0.87
N SER A 69 51.13 -17.77 -0.04
CA SER A 69 50.27 -16.63 0.26
C SER A 69 48.81 -17.04 0.39
N GLU A 70 48.19 -16.78 1.52
CA GLU A 70 46.75 -16.94 1.71
C GLU A 70 46.13 -15.58 2.09
N LYS A 71 45.25 -15.04 1.23
CA LYS A 71 44.63 -13.72 1.40
C LYS A 71 43.33 -13.81 2.19
N ALA A 72 43.05 -12.76 2.96
CA ALA A 72 41.95 -12.69 3.91
C ALA A 72 40.55 -12.88 3.29
N LYS A 73 39.65 -13.50 4.07
CA LYS A 73 38.21 -13.58 3.81
C LYS A 73 37.58 -12.18 3.72
N LEU A 74 36.96 -11.85 2.58
CA LEU A 74 35.95 -10.80 2.50
C LEU A 74 34.54 -11.37 2.76
N ARG A 75 33.67 -10.51 3.31
CA ARG A 75 32.24 -10.76 3.54
C ARG A 75 31.55 -11.27 2.27
N SER A 76 30.90 -12.43 2.38
CA SER A 76 29.90 -12.90 1.41
C SER A 76 28.62 -12.09 1.50
N LYS A 77 28.22 -11.44 0.41
CA LYS A 77 26.83 -10.95 0.23
C LYS A 77 25.89 -12.16 0.02
N PRO A 78 24.62 -12.09 0.43
CA PRO A 78 23.64 -13.11 0.07
C PRO A 78 23.40 -13.11 -1.46
N PRO A 79 23.00 -14.26 -2.05
CA PRO A 79 22.86 -14.39 -3.49
C PRO A 79 21.65 -13.60 -4.01
N VAL A 80 21.88 -12.75 -5.01
CA VAL A 80 20.80 -12.21 -5.85
C VAL A 80 20.21 -13.37 -6.64
N ILE A 81 18.95 -13.70 -6.39
CA ILE A 81 18.22 -14.66 -7.19
C ILE A 81 17.87 -13.96 -8.50
N ASN A 82 18.67 -14.18 -9.54
CA ASN A 82 18.32 -13.80 -10.90
C ASN A 82 17.10 -14.63 -11.33
N ILE A 83 15.91 -14.07 -11.17
CA ILE A 83 14.71 -14.58 -11.83
C ILE A 83 14.91 -14.34 -13.34
N SER A 84 14.92 -15.42 -14.11
CA SER A 84 15.17 -15.41 -15.55
C SER A 84 14.14 -14.57 -16.29
N ALA A 85 14.58 -13.60 -17.10
CA ALA A 85 13.73 -12.73 -17.92
C ALA A 85 13.07 -13.45 -19.14
N ASP A 86 13.30 -14.75 -19.31
CA ASP A 86 13.00 -15.51 -20.52
C ASP A 86 11.64 -16.24 -20.50
N LYS A 87 10.56 -15.56 -20.09
CA LYS A 87 9.18 -16.06 -20.25
C LYS A 87 8.15 -14.98 -20.63
N LYS A 88 8.53 -13.98 -21.44
CA LYS A 88 7.49 -13.21 -22.14
C LYS A 88 6.66 -14.16 -23.02
N LYS A 89 5.36 -14.26 -22.72
CA LYS A 89 4.41 -15.08 -23.46
C LYS A 89 4.44 -14.63 -24.93
N GLN A 90 4.75 -15.55 -25.84
CA GLN A 90 4.76 -15.24 -27.26
C GLN A 90 3.34 -14.82 -27.70
N PHE A 91 3.23 -13.63 -28.30
CA PHE A 91 1.96 -13.11 -28.82
C PHE A 91 1.37 -14.08 -29.84
N THR A 92 0.11 -14.46 -29.66
CA THR A 92 -0.57 -15.45 -30.52
C THR A 92 -1.71 -14.82 -31.32
N ASN A 93 -2.11 -15.47 -32.42
CA ASN A 93 -3.32 -15.09 -33.17
C ASN A 93 -4.58 -15.05 -32.28
N LYS A 94 -4.64 -15.88 -31.24
CA LYS A 94 -5.72 -15.82 -30.25
C LYS A 94 -5.68 -14.51 -29.45
N ASP A 95 -4.50 -14.08 -29.01
CA ASP A 95 -4.37 -12.81 -28.28
C ASP A 95 -4.79 -11.62 -29.17
N PHE A 96 -4.48 -11.67 -30.47
CA PHE A 96 -4.98 -10.72 -31.46
C PHE A 96 -6.51 -10.72 -31.56
N ASP A 97 -7.13 -11.89 -31.74
CA ASP A 97 -8.60 -12.02 -31.84
C ASP A 97 -9.31 -11.56 -30.55
N ASP A 98 -8.76 -11.90 -29.38
CA ASP A 98 -9.26 -11.49 -28.07
C ASP A 98 -9.18 -9.96 -27.89
N ILE A 99 -8.09 -9.31 -28.37
CA ILE A 99 -7.96 -7.84 -28.38
C ILE A 99 -8.97 -7.20 -29.34
N VAL A 100 -9.10 -7.71 -30.57
CA VAL A 100 -10.04 -7.17 -31.57
C VAL A 100 -11.48 -7.27 -31.08
N GLN A 101 -11.87 -8.39 -30.48
CA GLN A 101 -13.19 -8.56 -29.88
C GLN A 101 -13.38 -7.61 -28.68
N GLY A 102 -12.38 -7.50 -27.81
CA GLY A 102 -12.38 -6.60 -26.65
C GLY A 102 -12.59 -5.14 -27.05
N LEU A 103 -11.78 -4.63 -27.98
CA LEU A 103 -11.86 -3.25 -28.47
C LEU A 103 -13.23 -2.93 -29.11
N ARG A 104 -13.73 -3.82 -29.99
CA ARG A 104 -15.04 -3.63 -30.65
C ARG A 104 -16.20 -3.60 -29.65
N LYS A 105 -16.11 -4.35 -28.54
CA LYS A 105 -17.12 -4.40 -27.49
C LYS A 105 -17.16 -3.12 -26.61
N LEU A 106 -16.13 -2.28 -26.64
CA LEU A 106 -16.10 -1.04 -25.85
C LEU A 106 -16.88 0.12 -26.47
N GLU A 107 -17.30 0.01 -27.75
CA GLU A 107 -18.15 0.98 -28.46
C GLU A 107 -17.67 2.44 -28.31
N MET A 108 -16.36 2.66 -28.50
CA MET A 108 -15.64 3.93 -28.27
C MET A 108 -16.01 5.00 -29.31
N THR A 109 -17.25 5.47 -29.29
CA THR A 109 -17.90 6.26 -30.35
C THR A 109 -17.10 7.49 -30.81
N LYS A 110 -16.38 8.16 -29.90
CA LYS A 110 -15.53 9.34 -30.22
C LYS A 110 -14.20 8.98 -30.87
N ASP A 111 -13.65 7.83 -30.51
CA ASP A 111 -12.28 7.40 -30.84
C ASP A 111 -12.25 6.16 -31.74
N GLN A 112 -13.39 5.75 -32.29
CA GLN A 112 -13.56 4.53 -33.08
C GLN A 112 -12.55 4.43 -34.23
N LYS A 113 -12.20 5.57 -34.85
CA LYS A 113 -11.17 5.63 -35.88
C LYS A 113 -9.80 5.15 -35.38
N ILE A 114 -9.40 5.48 -34.15
CA ILE A 114 -8.11 5.05 -33.57
C ILE A 114 -8.14 3.55 -33.28
N VAL A 115 -9.29 3.01 -32.85
CA VAL A 115 -9.51 1.56 -32.71
C VAL A 115 -9.38 0.85 -34.07
N ASP A 116 -10.03 1.38 -35.10
CA ASP A 116 -9.99 0.80 -36.45
C ASP A 116 -8.59 0.91 -37.08
N ASP A 117 -7.93 2.07 -36.98
CA ASP A 117 -6.55 2.31 -37.43
C ASP A 117 -5.58 1.33 -36.72
N PHE A 118 -5.76 1.06 -35.42
CA PHE A 118 -4.92 0.11 -34.67
C PHE A 118 -5.08 -1.32 -35.18
N ILE A 119 -6.34 -1.77 -35.37
CA ILE A 119 -6.66 -3.11 -35.87
C ILE A 119 -6.17 -3.29 -37.32
N LEU A 120 -6.38 -2.29 -38.18
CA LEU A 120 -5.94 -2.31 -39.59
C LEU A 120 -4.41 -2.27 -39.72
N SER A 121 -3.70 -1.65 -38.77
CA SER A 121 -2.23 -1.68 -38.71
C SER A 121 -1.64 -3.01 -38.22
N ASN A 122 -2.45 -4.05 -38.04
CA ASN A 122 -2.05 -5.33 -37.42
C ASN A 122 -1.44 -5.17 -36.01
N MET A 123 -1.79 -4.10 -35.30
CA MET A 123 -1.18 -3.72 -34.01
C MET A 123 0.34 -3.41 -34.11
N GLU A 124 0.84 -3.04 -35.28
CA GLU A 124 2.26 -2.76 -35.54
C GLU A 124 2.59 -1.25 -35.60
N ALA A 125 1.59 -0.35 -35.65
CA ALA A 125 1.81 1.10 -35.69
C ALA A 125 1.99 1.72 -34.27
N PRO A 126 3.20 2.16 -33.89
CA PRO A 126 3.48 2.60 -32.52
C PRO A 126 2.79 3.90 -32.13
N GLU A 127 2.61 4.85 -33.06
CA GLU A 127 1.92 6.12 -32.82
C GLU A 127 0.42 5.89 -32.55
N VAL A 128 -0.18 4.94 -33.26
CA VAL A 128 -1.59 4.56 -33.08
C VAL A 128 -1.77 3.82 -31.77
N ALA A 129 -0.81 2.95 -31.38
CA ALA A 129 -0.81 2.31 -30.07
C ALA A 129 -0.69 3.32 -28.91
N GLU A 130 0.19 4.32 -29.05
CA GLU A 130 0.31 5.40 -28.07
C GLU A 130 -1.02 6.19 -27.98
N ALA A 131 -1.62 6.60 -29.11
CA ALA A 131 -2.91 7.27 -29.12
C ALA A 131 -4.05 6.44 -28.51
N LEU A 132 -4.13 5.14 -28.85
CA LEU A 132 -5.15 4.22 -28.33
C LEU A 132 -5.10 4.10 -26.80
N SER A 133 -3.89 4.10 -26.22
CA SER A 133 -3.73 4.05 -24.76
C SER A 133 -4.34 5.28 -24.05
N LEU A 134 -4.26 6.47 -24.66
CA LEU A 134 -4.89 7.69 -24.15
C LEU A 134 -6.42 7.54 -24.19
N CYS A 135 -6.96 7.09 -25.33
CA CYS A 135 -8.40 6.89 -25.53
C CYS A 135 -8.98 5.85 -24.56
N LEU A 136 -8.30 4.71 -24.38
CA LEU A 136 -8.73 3.68 -23.41
C LEU A 136 -8.67 4.17 -21.97
N THR A 137 -7.64 4.95 -21.61
CA THR A 137 -7.51 5.55 -20.27
C THR A 137 -8.64 6.55 -20.01
N ARG A 138 -8.92 7.46 -20.96
CA ARG A 138 -10.06 8.38 -20.87
C ARG A 138 -11.39 7.64 -20.77
N GLN A 139 -11.61 6.65 -21.64
CA GLN A 139 -12.84 5.85 -21.65
C GLN A 139 -13.07 5.16 -20.29
N ALA A 140 -12.03 4.61 -19.68
CA ALA A 140 -12.10 3.98 -18.36
C ALA A 140 -12.40 4.98 -17.24
N ILE A 141 -11.76 6.15 -17.25
CA ILE A 141 -11.82 7.10 -16.14
C ILE A 141 -13.06 8.01 -16.22
N GLU A 142 -13.44 8.49 -17.40
CA GLU A 142 -14.49 9.50 -17.57
C GLU A 142 -15.86 8.90 -17.93
N GLU A 143 -15.88 7.89 -18.79
CA GLU A 143 -17.11 7.44 -19.47
C GLU A 143 -17.63 6.07 -18.99
N SER A 144 -16.82 5.31 -18.25
CA SER A 144 -17.09 3.90 -17.90
C SER A 144 -17.67 3.67 -16.50
N ASN A 145 -18.25 2.47 -16.33
CA ASN A 145 -18.55 1.86 -15.03
C ASN A 145 -17.44 0.88 -14.60
N LYS A 146 -17.47 0.41 -13.35
CA LYS A 146 -16.47 -0.50 -12.76
C LYS A 146 -16.25 -1.80 -13.55
N GLN A 147 -17.28 -2.36 -14.19
CA GLN A 147 -17.14 -3.59 -14.98
C GLN A 147 -16.45 -3.32 -16.33
N THR A 148 -16.72 -2.18 -16.95
CA THR A 148 -16.01 -1.74 -18.17
C THR A 148 -14.56 -1.38 -17.86
N GLN A 149 -14.27 -0.69 -16.75
CA GLN A 149 -12.89 -0.42 -16.28
C GLN A 149 -12.05 -1.70 -16.17
N ARG A 150 -12.56 -2.72 -15.47
CA ARG A 150 -11.93 -4.06 -15.35
C ARG A 150 -11.84 -4.85 -16.66
N SER A 151 -12.60 -4.46 -17.68
CA SER A 151 -12.50 -5.05 -19.01
C SER A 151 -11.39 -4.35 -19.80
N ILE A 152 -11.29 -3.02 -19.68
CA ILE A 152 -10.20 -2.21 -20.25
C ILE A 152 -8.85 -2.57 -19.62
N SER A 153 -8.76 -2.76 -18.31
CA SER A 153 -7.49 -3.12 -17.63
C SER A 153 -6.92 -4.47 -18.12
N ARG A 154 -7.78 -5.47 -18.29
CA ARG A 154 -7.40 -6.78 -18.87
C ARG A 154 -7.02 -6.66 -20.35
N LEU A 155 -7.73 -5.83 -21.11
CA LEU A 155 -7.42 -5.56 -22.51
C LEU A 155 -6.07 -4.85 -22.67
N ILE A 156 -5.74 -3.91 -21.78
CA ILE A 156 -4.42 -3.28 -21.67
C ILE A 156 -3.33 -4.34 -21.44
N ALA A 157 -3.53 -5.26 -20.49
CA ALA A 157 -2.58 -6.34 -20.24
C ALA A 157 -2.35 -7.25 -21.48
N LEU A 158 -3.37 -7.47 -22.32
CA LEU A 158 -3.18 -8.16 -23.60
C LEU A 158 -2.40 -7.29 -24.61
N ILE A 159 -2.78 -6.02 -24.80
CA ILE A 159 -2.14 -5.10 -25.76
C ILE A 159 -0.66 -4.85 -25.42
N LEU A 160 -0.28 -4.86 -24.14
CA LEU A 160 1.12 -4.73 -23.74
C LEU A 160 2.01 -5.89 -24.22
N ASN A 161 1.43 -7.05 -24.57
CA ASN A 161 2.16 -8.17 -25.16
C ASN A 161 2.35 -8.05 -26.70
N CYS A 162 1.76 -7.04 -27.35
CA CYS A 162 1.98 -6.76 -28.77
C CYS A 162 3.37 -6.18 -29.04
N SER A 163 3.78 -6.17 -30.31
CA SER A 163 5.03 -5.52 -30.77
C SER A 163 5.10 -4.02 -30.42
N THR A 164 3.96 -3.33 -30.40
CA THR A 164 3.83 -1.92 -30.00
C THR A 164 3.62 -1.70 -28.51
N GLY A 165 3.72 -2.74 -27.67
CA GLY A 165 3.41 -2.67 -26.23
C GLY A 165 4.22 -1.62 -25.46
N SER A 166 5.45 -1.33 -25.88
CA SER A 166 6.28 -0.26 -25.29
C SER A 166 5.74 1.16 -25.56
N SER A 167 5.30 1.43 -26.79
CA SER A 167 4.68 2.72 -27.16
C SER A 167 3.30 2.88 -26.52
N PHE A 168 2.52 1.79 -26.45
CA PHE A 168 1.28 1.76 -25.70
C PHE A 168 1.50 2.05 -24.21
N HIS A 169 2.50 1.42 -23.58
CA HIS A 169 2.86 1.67 -22.17
C HIS A 169 3.26 3.12 -21.93
N LYS A 170 4.04 3.72 -22.83
CA LYS A 170 4.45 5.13 -22.76
C LYS A 170 3.25 6.08 -22.75
N GLY A 171 2.26 5.87 -23.63
CA GLY A 171 1.05 6.67 -23.64
C GLY A 171 0.15 6.44 -22.42
N LEU A 172 -0.02 5.17 -22.01
CA LEU A 172 -0.79 4.78 -20.82
C LEU A 172 -0.25 5.46 -19.56
N PHE A 173 1.06 5.33 -19.32
CA PHE A 173 1.73 5.96 -18.18
C PHE A 173 1.67 7.49 -18.27
N GLY A 174 1.79 8.07 -19.47
CA GLY A 174 1.62 9.50 -19.70
C GLY A 174 0.23 10.00 -19.30
N ALA A 175 -0.84 9.33 -19.74
CA ALA A 175 -2.22 9.67 -19.37
C ALA A 175 -2.47 9.54 -17.88
N LEU A 176 -2.11 8.41 -17.27
CA LEU A 176 -2.30 8.17 -15.83
C LEU A 176 -1.53 9.21 -14.99
N SER A 177 -0.33 9.59 -15.41
CA SER A 177 0.44 10.67 -14.76
C SER A 177 -0.27 12.03 -14.88
N GLN A 178 -0.87 12.36 -16.02
CA GLN A 178 -1.63 13.60 -16.19
C GLN A 178 -2.86 13.70 -15.26
N TYR A 179 -3.61 12.61 -15.07
CA TYR A 179 -4.70 12.59 -14.08
C TYR A 179 -4.17 12.80 -12.65
N TYR A 180 -2.98 12.27 -12.33
CA TYR A 180 -2.34 12.51 -11.02
C TYR A 180 -1.83 13.95 -10.85
N GLU A 181 -1.28 14.60 -11.87
CA GLU A 181 -0.88 16.01 -11.75
C GLU A 181 -2.08 16.93 -11.48
N CYS A 182 -3.26 16.61 -12.03
CA CYS A 182 -4.51 17.32 -11.79
C CYS A 182 -5.26 16.89 -10.49
N ARG A 183 -4.68 16.00 -9.67
CA ARG A 183 -5.36 15.34 -8.51
C ARG A 183 -6.18 16.27 -7.62
N SER A 184 -5.62 17.40 -7.16
CA SER A 184 -6.30 18.31 -6.23
C SER A 184 -7.56 18.91 -6.86
N GLN A 185 -7.47 19.36 -8.12
CA GLN A 185 -8.62 19.86 -8.87
C GLN A 185 -9.67 18.76 -9.08
N LEU A 186 -9.25 17.54 -9.41
CA LEU A 186 -10.17 16.41 -9.61
C LEU A 186 -10.91 16.04 -8.31
N ARG A 187 -10.24 16.02 -7.16
CA ARG A 187 -10.85 15.76 -5.84
C ARG A 187 -11.94 16.78 -5.48
N GLU A 188 -11.66 18.05 -5.76
CA GLU A 188 -12.56 19.17 -5.47
C GLU A 188 -13.74 19.24 -6.44
N THR A 189 -13.49 19.26 -7.76
CA THR A 189 -14.51 19.61 -8.76
C THR A 189 -15.06 18.42 -9.55
N HIS A 190 -14.35 17.28 -9.60
CA HIS A 190 -14.69 16.13 -10.44
C HIS A 190 -14.53 14.80 -9.69
N LEU A 191 -15.02 14.72 -8.45
CA LEU A 191 -14.78 13.59 -7.54
C LEU A 191 -14.99 12.21 -8.20
N LYS A 192 -16.06 12.02 -8.98
CA LYS A 192 -16.33 10.74 -9.67
C LYS A 192 -15.19 10.33 -10.61
N VAL A 193 -14.58 11.29 -11.31
CA VAL A 193 -13.42 11.08 -12.20
C VAL A 193 -12.20 10.71 -11.38
N TRP A 194 -11.98 11.36 -10.24
CA TRP A 194 -10.91 11.01 -9.29
C TRP A 194 -11.06 9.58 -8.74
N ILE A 195 -12.25 9.23 -8.24
CA ILE A 195 -12.57 7.86 -7.76
C ILE A 195 -12.35 6.84 -8.89
N ASN A 196 -12.81 7.13 -10.10
CA ASN A 196 -12.59 6.26 -11.25
C ASN A 196 -11.10 6.10 -11.59
N PHE A 197 -10.29 7.15 -11.50
CA PHE A 197 -8.84 7.10 -11.66
C PHE A 197 -8.17 6.21 -10.59
N LEU A 198 -8.50 6.39 -9.31
CA LEU A 198 -7.95 5.57 -8.21
C LEU A 198 -8.21 4.08 -8.44
N ASN A 199 -9.47 3.73 -8.73
CA ASN A 199 -9.87 2.34 -8.98
C ASN A 199 -9.20 1.80 -10.25
N PHE A 200 -9.21 2.55 -11.35
CA PHE A 200 -8.63 2.10 -12.62
C PHE A 200 -7.11 1.90 -12.56
N LEU A 201 -6.36 2.77 -11.85
CA LEU A 201 -4.93 2.58 -11.63
C LEU A 201 -4.65 1.25 -10.90
N SER A 202 -5.46 0.92 -9.89
CA SER A 202 -5.36 -0.36 -9.18
C SER A 202 -5.75 -1.56 -10.04
N ASP A 203 -6.81 -1.46 -10.86
CA ASP A 203 -7.23 -2.52 -11.79
C ASP A 203 -6.17 -2.75 -12.90
N VAL A 204 -5.53 -1.70 -13.40
CA VAL A 204 -4.42 -1.77 -14.36
C VAL A 204 -3.22 -2.48 -13.73
N TYR A 205 -2.77 -2.07 -12.54
CA TYR A 205 -1.67 -2.74 -11.85
C TYR A 205 -1.99 -4.22 -11.56
N ALA A 206 -3.21 -4.53 -11.09
CA ALA A 206 -3.67 -5.91 -10.87
C ALA A 206 -3.72 -6.76 -12.16
N SER A 207 -3.92 -6.14 -13.32
CA SER A 207 -4.01 -6.84 -14.61
C SER A 207 -2.66 -7.03 -15.30
N VAL A 208 -1.74 -6.07 -15.11
CA VAL A 208 -0.43 -6.01 -15.78
C VAL A 208 0.68 -6.60 -14.90
N GLY A 209 0.53 -6.52 -13.58
CA GLY A 209 1.51 -6.99 -12.60
C GLY A 209 2.83 -6.21 -12.66
N PHE A 210 3.90 -6.88 -12.20
CA PHE A 210 5.23 -6.29 -12.04
C PHE A 210 6.10 -6.33 -13.31
N GLU A 211 5.60 -6.86 -14.44
CA GLU A 211 6.39 -7.05 -15.67
C GLU A 211 6.79 -5.72 -16.38
N TYR A 212 6.15 -4.62 -16.00
CA TYR A 212 6.40 -3.27 -16.52
C TYR A 212 6.90 -2.38 -15.36
N GLU A 213 8.20 -2.50 -15.07
CA GLU A 213 8.84 -1.95 -13.86
C GLU A 213 8.75 -0.41 -13.71
N GLY A 214 8.82 0.03 -12.45
CA GLY A 214 9.03 1.42 -12.06
C GLY A 214 7.77 2.27 -12.17
N GLY A 215 7.51 2.86 -13.35
CA GLY A 215 6.60 3.99 -13.50
C GLY A 215 5.20 3.79 -12.90
N LEU A 216 4.52 2.68 -13.23
CA LEU A 216 3.17 2.40 -12.71
C LEU A 216 3.16 2.12 -11.21
N VAL A 217 4.20 1.45 -10.68
CA VAL A 217 4.35 1.15 -9.25
C VAL A 217 4.61 2.44 -8.47
N ASP A 218 5.55 3.26 -8.94
CA ASP A 218 5.88 4.55 -8.33
C ASP A 218 4.69 5.50 -8.36
N LEU A 219 3.89 5.49 -9.43
CA LEU A 219 2.66 6.28 -9.51
C LEU A 219 1.59 5.78 -8.53
N LEU A 220 1.44 4.46 -8.38
CA LEU A 220 0.53 3.86 -7.41
C LEU A 220 0.93 4.22 -5.97
N PHE A 221 2.20 4.09 -5.61
CA PHE A 221 2.68 4.52 -4.29
C PHE A 221 2.53 6.03 -4.07
N LYS A 222 2.85 6.89 -5.06
CA LYS A 222 2.60 8.34 -4.97
C LYS A 222 1.13 8.67 -4.71
N VAL A 223 0.20 7.96 -5.36
CA VAL A 223 -1.23 8.11 -5.13
C VAL A 223 -1.61 7.70 -3.71
N LEU A 224 -1.15 6.55 -3.24
CA LEU A 224 -1.44 6.05 -1.89
C LEU A 224 -0.85 6.95 -0.80
N ASP A 225 0.39 7.42 -0.97
CA ASP A 225 1.05 8.39 -0.07
C ASP A 225 0.31 9.74 -0.03
N TYR A 226 -0.09 10.27 -1.18
CA TYR A 226 -0.87 11.52 -1.27
C TYR A 226 -2.21 11.41 -0.55
N MET A 227 -2.91 10.26 -0.68
CA MET A 227 -4.18 10.02 -0.01
C MET A 227 -4.08 9.87 1.50
N LEU A 228 -2.87 9.68 2.03
CA LEU A 228 -2.56 9.53 3.45
C LEU A 228 -1.70 10.69 4.00
N ASP A 229 -1.50 11.75 3.22
CA ASP A 229 -0.81 12.95 3.68
C ASP A 229 -1.71 13.76 4.63
N ASP A 230 -1.12 14.29 5.71
CA ASP A 230 -1.80 15.04 6.77
C ASP A 230 -2.72 16.15 6.23
N ALA A 231 -2.22 16.92 5.25
CA ALA A 231 -2.98 18.01 4.61
C ALA A 231 -4.21 17.54 3.80
N ILE A 232 -4.30 16.24 3.50
CA ILE A 232 -5.39 15.63 2.74
C ILE A 232 -6.44 15.01 3.68
N LEU A 233 -6.04 14.47 4.84
CA LEU A 233 -6.90 13.71 5.76
C LEU A 233 -8.19 14.44 6.17
N ASP A 234 -8.08 15.72 6.51
CA ASP A 234 -9.21 16.56 6.93
C ASP A 234 -10.19 16.88 5.77
N THR A 235 -9.79 16.62 4.52
CA THR A 235 -10.60 16.83 3.30
C THR A 235 -11.04 15.53 2.63
N LEU A 236 -10.69 14.37 3.19
CA LEU A 236 -11.04 13.08 2.62
C LEU A 236 -12.55 12.87 2.59
N LYS A 237 -13.02 12.21 1.53
CA LYS A 237 -14.38 11.69 1.43
C LYS A 237 -14.34 10.17 1.56
N ILE A 238 -15.41 9.58 2.09
CA ILE A 238 -15.49 8.15 2.41
C ILE A 238 -15.13 7.30 1.18
N GLU A 239 -15.69 7.64 0.02
CA GLU A 239 -15.50 6.92 -1.24
C GLU A 239 -14.03 6.90 -1.72
N GLU A 240 -13.25 7.91 -1.36
CA GLU A 240 -11.82 7.97 -1.70
C GLU A 240 -11.02 6.96 -0.87
N LEU A 241 -11.30 6.90 0.43
CA LEU A 241 -10.63 5.99 1.35
C LEU A 241 -11.11 4.55 1.16
N GLU A 242 -12.38 4.34 0.78
CA GLU A 242 -12.87 3.05 0.25
C GLU A 242 -12.09 2.60 -0.99
N SER A 243 -11.73 3.53 -1.88
CA SER A 243 -10.94 3.22 -3.08
C SER A 243 -9.49 2.86 -2.73
N VAL A 244 -8.89 3.50 -1.73
CA VAL A 244 -7.57 3.13 -1.18
C VAL A 244 -7.60 1.74 -0.52
N ILE A 245 -8.62 1.45 0.30
CA ILE A 245 -8.84 0.14 0.90
C ILE A 245 -9.04 -0.94 -0.17
N GLY A 246 -9.90 -0.68 -1.16
CA GLY A 246 -10.17 -1.59 -2.27
C GLY A 246 -8.94 -1.87 -3.13
N CYS A 247 -8.11 -0.86 -3.36
CA CYS A 247 -6.81 -1.02 -4.01
C CYS A 247 -5.90 -1.96 -3.20
N LEU A 248 -5.68 -1.69 -1.91
CA LEU A 248 -4.78 -2.49 -1.07
C LEU A 248 -5.29 -3.93 -0.83
N LEU A 249 -6.61 -4.14 -0.77
CA LEU A 249 -7.21 -5.49 -0.81
C LEU A 249 -6.97 -6.21 -2.14
N SER A 250 -6.92 -5.48 -3.25
CA SER A 250 -6.73 -6.07 -4.58
C SER A 250 -5.27 -6.39 -4.89
N VAL A 251 -4.31 -5.57 -4.45
CA VAL A 251 -2.91 -5.64 -4.90
C VAL A 251 -1.87 -5.61 -3.78
N GLY A 252 -2.27 -5.40 -2.51
CA GLY A 252 -1.34 -5.25 -1.38
C GLY A 252 -0.42 -6.45 -1.18
N TYR A 253 -0.92 -7.67 -1.37
CA TYR A 253 -0.11 -8.90 -1.27
C TYR A 253 1.01 -8.94 -2.33
N ASP A 254 0.70 -8.56 -3.58
CA ASP A 254 1.69 -8.51 -4.66
C ASP A 254 2.67 -7.34 -4.48
N LEU A 255 2.22 -6.21 -3.94
CA LEU A 255 3.10 -5.11 -3.52
C LEU A 255 4.06 -5.55 -2.41
N GLU A 256 3.61 -6.35 -1.43
CA GLU A 256 4.45 -6.78 -0.31
C GLU A 256 5.54 -7.75 -0.77
N ARG A 257 5.20 -8.60 -1.74
CA ARG A 257 6.13 -9.57 -2.31
C ARG A 257 7.16 -8.93 -3.26
N ASN A 258 6.75 -7.96 -4.08
CA ASN A 258 7.60 -7.40 -5.14
C ASN A 258 8.26 -6.06 -4.75
N CYS A 259 7.69 -5.31 -3.81
CA CYS A 259 8.16 -3.99 -3.35
C CYS A 259 8.07 -3.84 -1.81
N PRO A 260 8.70 -4.75 -1.02
CA PRO A 260 8.57 -4.76 0.44
C PRO A 260 9.01 -3.45 1.09
N ASP A 261 10.06 -2.79 0.59
CA ASP A 261 10.58 -1.55 1.16
C ASP A 261 9.62 -0.36 0.92
N GLN A 262 9.07 -0.21 -0.29
CA GLN A 262 8.09 0.84 -0.59
C GLN A 262 6.80 0.63 0.22
N LEU A 263 6.35 -0.63 0.33
CA LEU A 263 5.17 -0.95 1.14
C LEU A 263 5.44 -0.81 2.64
N GLY A 264 6.67 -1.04 3.11
CA GLY A 264 7.10 -0.72 4.48
C GLY A 264 6.93 0.76 4.79
N ASN A 265 7.42 1.64 3.91
CA ASN A 265 7.21 3.08 4.03
C ASN A 265 5.71 3.45 4.02
N LEU A 266 4.90 2.81 3.17
CA LEU A 266 3.45 3.02 3.17
C LEU A 266 2.80 2.56 4.49
N LYS A 267 3.23 1.43 5.08
CA LYS A 267 2.77 0.98 6.41
C LYS A 267 3.14 1.96 7.52
N ASP A 268 4.29 2.64 7.40
CA ASP A 268 4.68 3.73 8.31
C ASP A 268 3.77 4.96 8.10
N ARG A 269 3.55 5.38 6.84
CA ARG A 269 2.63 6.46 6.46
C ARG A 269 1.19 6.22 6.95
N ILE A 270 0.68 4.99 6.86
CA ILE A 270 -0.65 4.62 7.40
C ILE A 270 -0.71 4.84 8.92
N ARG A 271 0.37 4.56 9.67
CA ARG A 271 0.43 4.79 11.12
C ARG A 271 0.49 6.27 11.46
N ASP A 272 1.26 7.05 10.71
CA ASP A 272 1.29 8.52 10.86
C ASP A 272 -0.09 9.12 10.58
N ALA A 273 -0.75 8.69 9.50
CA ALA A 273 -2.09 9.13 9.13
C ALA A 273 -3.15 8.77 10.17
N PHE A 274 -3.03 7.62 10.85
CA PHE A 274 -3.93 7.24 11.96
C PHE A 274 -3.80 8.21 13.15
N VAL A 275 -2.59 8.66 13.45
CA VAL A 275 -2.32 9.62 14.54
C VAL A 275 -2.81 11.02 14.16
N ALA A 276 -2.60 11.43 12.91
CA ALA A 276 -2.98 12.75 12.40
C ALA A 276 -4.50 12.91 12.17
N ALA A 277 -5.20 11.86 11.71
CA ALA A 277 -6.62 11.95 11.36
C ALA A 277 -7.49 12.42 12.54
N HIS A 278 -8.06 13.62 12.43
CA HIS A 278 -8.94 14.22 13.45
C HIS A 278 -10.31 13.56 13.48
N GLU A 279 -10.91 13.37 12.31
CA GLU A 279 -12.26 12.84 12.13
C GLU A 279 -12.38 11.37 12.58
N PRO A 280 -13.35 11.03 13.46
CA PRO A 280 -13.50 9.67 14.00
C PRO A 280 -13.73 8.61 12.92
N TRP A 281 -14.44 8.94 11.84
CA TRP A 281 -14.72 8.02 10.74
C TRP A 281 -13.45 7.76 9.91
N THR A 282 -12.66 8.80 9.61
CA THR A 282 -11.38 8.70 8.91
C THR A 282 -10.43 7.83 9.71
N ARG A 283 -10.32 8.09 11.03
CA ARG A 283 -9.48 7.28 11.93
C ARG A 283 -9.94 5.82 12.00
N LYS A 284 -11.25 5.54 11.99
CA LYS A 284 -11.80 4.18 11.89
C LYS A 284 -11.34 3.50 10.58
N MET A 285 -11.47 4.16 9.44
CA MET A 285 -11.09 3.58 8.15
C MET A 285 -9.57 3.40 7.97
N ILE A 286 -8.74 4.26 8.55
CA ILE A 286 -7.28 4.07 8.57
C ILE A 286 -6.89 2.92 9.53
N MET A 287 -7.63 2.71 10.63
CA MET A 287 -7.44 1.53 11.49
C MET A 287 -7.67 0.22 10.72
N LEU A 288 -8.67 0.17 9.83
CA LEU A 288 -8.85 -0.96 8.93
C LEU A 288 -7.63 -1.16 8.00
N LEU A 289 -7.03 -0.09 7.45
CA LEU A 289 -5.79 -0.21 6.67
C LEU A 289 -4.63 -0.81 7.49
N MET A 290 -4.51 -0.47 8.77
CA MET A 290 -3.53 -1.09 9.67
C MET A 290 -3.80 -2.58 9.87
N GLU A 291 -5.06 -2.96 10.13
CA GLU A 291 -5.46 -4.37 10.28
C GLU A 291 -5.20 -5.18 9.01
N LEU A 292 -5.55 -4.65 7.84
CA LEU A 292 -5.26 -5.28 6.54
C LEU A 292 -3.75 -5.49 6.35
N SER A 293 -2.92 -4.53 6.75
CA SER A 293 -1.46 -4.65 6.65
C SER A 293 -0.85 -5.73 7.57
N ALA A 294 -1.61 -6.16 8.60
CA ALA A 294 -1.23 -7.20 9.56
C ALA A 294 -1.84 -8.58 9.21
N SER A 295 -2.95 -8.62 8.48
CA SER A 295 -3.61 -9.85 8.00
C SER A 295 -3.10 -10.34 6.63
N GLY A 296 -2.02 -9.75 6.09
CA GLY A 296 -1.51 -10.05 4.76
C GLY A 296 -2.44 -9.59 3.63
N TRP A 297 -3.10 -8.43 3.82
CA TRP A 297 -4.01 -7.77 2.87
C TRP A 297 -5.30 -8.52 2.59
N THR A 298 -5.77 -9.29 3.57
CA THR A 298 -7.06 -9.99 3.54
C THR A 298 -8.00 -9.38 4.57
N LEU A 299 -9.31 -9.25 4.28
CA LEU A 299 -10.27 -8.73 5.24
C LEU A 299 -10.65 -9.82 6.27
N PRO A 300 -10.33 -9.68 7.57
CA PRO A 300 -10.77 -10.64 8.59
C PRO A 300 -12.30 -10.65 8.73
N ALA A 301 -12.87 -11.79 9.14
CA ALA A 301 -14.32 -11.92 9.30
C ALA A 301 -14.86 -10.99 10.41
N GLU A 302 -14.09 -10.85 11.49
CA GLU A 302 -14.36 -10.02 12.65
C GLU A 302 -14.28 -8.52 12.31
N ALA A 303 -13.32 -8.14 11.45
CA ALA A 303 -13.21 -6.79 10.94
C ALA A 303 -14.43 -6.44 10.05
N ASN A 304 -14.90 -7.38 9.23
CA ASN A 304 -16.06 -7.14 8.38
C ASN A 304 -17.33 -6.80 9.20
N GLU A 305 -17.53 -7.44 10.35
CA GLU A 305 -18.61 -7.09 11.29
C GLU A 305 -18.40 -5.70 11.91
N TYR A 306 -17.19 -5.38 12.39
CA TYR A 306 -16.92 -4.10 13.04
C TYR A 306 -16.94 -2.88 12.10
N TYR A 307 -16.50 -3.03 10.85
CA TYR A 307 -16.36 -1.91 9.91
C TYR A 307 -17.61 -1.64 9.07
N PHE A 308 -18.41 -2.66 8.74
CA PHE A 308 -19.49 -2.55 7.74
C PHE A 308 -20.90 -2.92 8.27
N GLN A 309 -21.07 -3.21 9.56
CA GLN A 309 -22.38 -3.40 10.23
C GLN A 309 -22.59 -2.34 11.33
#